data_AF-A0A438FB59-F1
#
_entry.id   AF-A0A438FB59-F1
#
_cell.length_a   1.000
_cell.length_b   1.000
_cell.length_c   1.000
_cell.angle_alpha   90.00
_cell.angle_beta   90.00
_cell.angle_gamma   90.00
#
_symmetry.space_group_name_H-M   'P 1'
#
loop_
_entity.id
_entity.type
_entity.pdbx_description
1 polymer ?
#
loop_
_entity_poly.entity_id
_entity_poly.type
_entity_poly.pdbx_seq_one_letter_code
_entity_poly.pdbx_strand_id
1 'polypeptide(L)'
;MSSNVTLLLQVGLVSDYDLLALDSISGGGLTDTIMFPEVDSTWKTFNELQKLLSKTNGKVVGDLMTPAPVVVRETTNLEDAARLLLETKYRRLPVVDSDGKLVGIITRGNVVRAALQIKRAVEGF
;
A
#
# COMPACT_ATOMS: atom_id res chain seq x y z
N MET A 1 11.37 22.24 0.31
CA MET A 1 12.02 21.23 -0.56
C MET A 1 11.62 19.86 -0.04
N SER A 2 10.57 19.25 -0.59
CA SER A 2 10.19 17.87 -0.25
C SER A 2 10.64 16.98 -1.39
N SER A 3 11.82 16.38 -1.23
CA SER A 3 12.37 15.44 -2.19
C SER A 3 11.78 14.07 -1.90
N ASN A 4 10.61 13.79 -2.45
CA ASN A 4 10.11 12.42 -2.54
C ASN A 4 11.03 11.65 -3.49
N VAL A 5 12.07 11.02 -2.95
CA VAL A 5 12.98 10.18 -3.71
C VAL A 5 12.25 8.88 -4.02
N THR A 6 11.66 8.79 -5.21
CA THR A 6 11.21 7.53 -5.80
C THR A 6 12.44 6.69 -6.12
N LEU A 7 12.91 5.89 -5.16
CA LEU A 7 13.84 4.82 -5.46
C LEU A 7 13.09 3.71 -6.18
N LEU A 8 13.56 3.35 -7.37
CA LEU A 8 13.15 2.14 -8.08
C LEU A 8 13.64 0.93 -7.29
N LEU A 9 12.87 0.53 -6.28
CA LEU A 9 12.99 -0.80 -5.70
C LEU A 9 12.76 -1.83 -6.81
N GLN A 10 13.63 -2.83 -6.90
CA GLN A 10 13.46 -3.98 -7.79
C GLN A 10 12.32 -4.93 -7.35
N VAL A 11 11.55 -4.55 -6.31
CA VAL A 11 10.46 -5.32 -5.70
C VAL A 11 9.28 -4.42 -5.33
N GLY A 12 8.05 -4.90 -5.53
CA GLY A 12 6.80 -4.19 -5.24
C GLY A 12 6.11 -4.66 -3.95
N LEU A 13 5.03 -3.97 -3.56
CA LEU A 13 4.22 -4.31 -2.39
C LEU A 13 2.96 -5.09 -2.80
N VAL A 14 2.67 -6.20 -2.12
CA VAL A 14 1.38 -6.92 -2.22
C VAL A 14 0.61 -6.75 -0.92
N SER A 15 -0.66 -6.40 -1.02
CA SER A 15 -1.61 -6.41 0.10
C SER A 15 -2.79 -7.36 -0.16
N ASP A 16 -3.57 -7.62 0.88
CA ASP A 16 -4.90 -8.24 0.82
C ASP A 16 -5.79 -7.70 -0.32
N TYR A 17 -5.76 -6.38 -0.58
CA TYR A 17 -6.48 -5.77 -1.71
C TYR A 17 -6.05 -6.34 -3.08
N ASP A 18 -4.76 -6.61 -3.27
CA ASP A 18 -4.24 -7.18 -4.51
C ASP A 18 -4.66 -8.65 -4.68
N LEU A 19 -4.97 -9.35 -3.57
CA LEU A 19 -5.41 -10.75 -3.56
C LEU A 19 -6.92 -10.89 -3.73
N LEU A 20 -7.73 -9.96 -3.20
CA LEU A 20 -9.19 -9.97 -3.39
C LEU A 20 -9.60 -9.77 -4.87
N ALA A 21 -8.73 -9.17 -5.67
CA ALA A 21 -8.87 -9.10 -7.12
C ALA A 21 -8.96 -10.49 -7.79
N LEU A 22 -8.37 -11.52 -7.17
CA LEU A 22 -8.42 -12.90 -7.67
C LEU A 22 -9.71 -13.62 -7.27
N ASP A 23 -10.22 -13.36 -6.07
CA ASP A 23 -11.37 -14.10 -5.50
C ASP A 23 -12.71 -13.68 -6.12
N SER A 24 -12.80 -12.46 -6.64
CA SER A 24 -14.01 -11.88 -7.23
C SER A 24 -14.56 -12.63 -8.46
N ILE A 25 -13.84 -13.63 -8.98
CA ILE A 25 -14.27 -14.47 -10.12
C ILE A 25 -14.55 -15.92 -9.69
N SER A 26 -14.10 -16.36 -8.49
CA SER A 26 -14.34 -17.74 -8.04
C SER A 26 -15.69 -17.93 -7.32
N GLY A 27 -16.43 -16.85 -7.07
CA GLY A 27 -17.82 -16.88 -6.58
C GLY A 27 -18.81 -16.84 -7.75
N GLY A 28 -19.53 -17.95 -7.97
CA GLY A 28 -20.44 -18.11 -9.08
C GLY A 28 -21.63 -17.13 -9.11
N GLY A 29 -21.94 -16.68 -10.33
CA GLY A 29 -23.28 -16.38 -10.83
C GLY A 29 -23.91 -15.03 -10.43
N LEU A 30 -23.74 -14.01 -11.27
CA LEU A 30 -24.80 -13.04 -11.56
C LEU A 30 -24.77 -12.64 -13.04
N THR A 31 -25.91 -12.87 -13.67
CA THR A 31 -26.34 -12.55 -15.03
C THR A 31 -26.43 -11.04 -15.28
N ASP A 32 -26.14 -10.65 -16.52
CA ASP A 32 -26.67 -9.52 -17.30
C ASP A 32 -27.39 -8.38 -16.53
N THR A 33 -26.89 -7.13 -16.69
CA THR A 33 -27.69 -5.90 -16.98
C THR A 33 -27.13 -4.58 -16.43
N ILE A 34 -26.02 -4.50 -15.68
CA ILE A 34 -25.50 -3.16 -15.27
C ILE A 34 -23.98 -3.09 -15.40
N MET A 35 -23.46 -2.80 -16.59
CA MET A 35 -22.02 -2.63 -16.83
C MET A 35 -21.63 -1.34 -17.57
N PHE A 36 -22.48 -0.31 -17.55
CA PHE A 36 -22.07 1.03 -18.01
C PHE A 36 -22.68 2.13 -17.13
N PRO A 37 -21.95 2.67 -16.13
CA PRO A 37 -22.36 3.85 -15.39
C PRO A 37 -22.03 5.15 -16.17
N GLU A 38 -22.92 6.13 -16.07
CA GLU A 38 -22.82 7.46 -16.72
C GLU A 38 -21.49 8.19 -16.40
N VAL A 39 -20.99 8.91 -17.40
CA VAL A 39 -19.56 9.08 -17.76
C VAL A 39 -18.73 10.07 -16.92
N ASP A 40 -19.20 10.55 -15.75
CA ASP A 40 -18.44 11.60 -15.03
C ASP A 40 -17.65 11.07 -13.81
N SER A 41 -18.09 9.96 -13.21
CA SER A 41 -17.35 9.25 -12.13
C SER A 41 -16.55 8.05 -12.64
N THR A 42 -16.63 7.79 -13.95
CA THR A 42 -16.26 6.51 -14.56
C THR A 42 -14.76 6.33 -14.74
N TRP A 43 -13.96 7.39 -14.98
CA TRP A 43 -12.55 7.19 -15.34
C TRP A 43 -11.71 6.58 -14.21
N LYS A 44 -11.98 6.95 -12.95
CA LYS A 44 -11.27 6.38 -11.80
C LYS A 44 -11.66 4.94 -11.54
N THR A 45 -12.97 4.66 -11.56
CA THR A 45 -13.52 3.31 -11.44
C THR A 45 -13.05 2.43 -12.59
N PHE A 46 -13.00 2.95 -13.81
CA PHE A 46 -12.49 2.28 -15.00
C PHE A 46 -11.00 1.97 -14.88
N ASN A 47 -10.18 2.89 -14.39
CA ASN A 47 -8.76 2.63 -14.12
C ASN A 47 -8.57 1.60 -13.00
N GLU A 48 -9.39 1.62 -11.94
CA GLU A 48 -9.37 0.63 -10.87
C GLU A 48 -9.79 -0.76 -11.40
N LEU A 49 -10.86 -0.84 -12.20
CA LEU A 49 -11.31 -2.07 -12.85
C LEU A 49 -10.30 -2.60 -13.85
N GLN A 50 -9.75 -1.76 -14.72
CA GLN A 50 -8.68 -2.14 -15.66
C GLN A 50 -7.46 -2.68 -14.90
N LYS A 51 -7.10 -2.06 -13.77
CA LYS A 51 -6.02 -2.52 -12.91
C LYS A 51 -6.34 -3.88 -12.28
N LEU A 52 -7.57 -4.11 -11.82
CA LEU A 52 -8.01 -5.41 -11.30
C LEU A 52 -7.99 -6.48 -12.40
N LEU A 53 -8.53 -6.19 -13.58
CA LEU A 53 -8.55 -7.08 -14.75
C LEU A 53 -7.14 -7.37 -15.31
N SER A 54 -6.18 -6.46 -15.12
CA SER A 54 -4.78 -6.72 -15.47
C SER A 54 -4.08 -7.64 -14.47
N LYS A 55 -4.56 -7.69 -13.22
CA LYS A 55 -4.03 -8.54 -12.14
C LYS A 55 -4.67 -9.92 -12.10
N THR A 56 -5.85 -10.12 -12.71
CA THR A 56 -6.63 -11.37 -12.64
C THR A 56 -5.98 -12.60 -13.26
N ASN A 57 -4.99 -12.46 -14.16
CA ASN A 57 -4.23 -13.59 -14.73
C ASN A 57 -2.87 -13.81 -14.05
N GLY A 58 -2.56 -13.05 -13.00
CA GLY A 58 -1.30 -13.16 -12.29
C GLY A 58 -1.17 -14.50 -11.58
N LYS A 59 -0.11 -15.25 -11.90
CA LYS A 59 0.22 -16.53 -11.24
C LYS A 59 1.29 -16.37 -10.18
N VAL A 60 2.09 -15.30 -10.26
CA VAL A 60 3.16 -15.01 -9.32
C VAL A 60 2.97 -13.65 -8.66
N VAL A 61 3.57 -13.48 -7.49
CA VAL A 61 3.50 -12.24 -6.67
C VAL A 61 3.84 -10.99 -7.49
N GLY A 62 4.81 -11.09 -8.41
CA GLY A 62 5.22 -10.00 -9.29
C GLY A 62 4.13 -9.48 -10.23
N ASP A 63 3.17 -10.32 -10.59
CA ASP A 63 2.05 -9.95 -11.47
C ASP A 63 0.98 -9.12 -10.72
N LEU A 64 0.93 -9.27 -9.39
CA LEU A 64 -0.10 -8.68 -8.53
C LEU A 64 0.39 -7.47 -7.75
N MET A 65 1.70 -7.35 -7.54
CA MET A 65 2.28 -6.30 -6.71
C MET A 65 2.02 -4.90 -7.25
N THR A 66 1.91 -3.93 -6.35
CA THR A 66 2.02 -2.52 -6.69
C THR A 66 3.51 -2.20 -6.90
N PRO A 67 3.93 -1.83 -8.12
CA PRO A 67 5.32 -1.48 -8.40
C PRO A 67 5.66 -0.11 -7.79
N ALA A 68 6.93 0.10 -7.46
CA ALA A 68 7.45 1.35 -6.90
C ALA A 68 6.59 1.90 -5.74
N PRO A 69 6.42 1.14 -4.64
CA PRO A 69 5.67 1.62 -3.49
C PRO A 69 6.32 2.86 -2.87
N VAL A 70 5.51 3.65 -2.16
CA VAL A 70 6.06 4.69 -1.28
C VAL A 70 6.86 4.04 -0.16
N VAL A 71 8.09 4.49 0.03
CA VAL A 71 9.03 3.98 1.04
C VAL A 71 9.56 5.10 1.90
N VAL A 72 10.10 4.72 3.07
CA VAL A 72 10.84 5.61 3.97
C VAL A 72 12.26 5.08 4.17
N ARG A 73 13.18 5.95 4.63
CA ARG A 73 14.52 5.52 5.03
C ARG A 73 14.51 5.05 6.46
N GLU A 74 15.47 4.21 6.86
CA GLU A 74 15.68 3.85 8.26
C GLU A 74 16.00 5.05 9.17
N THR A 75 16.46 6.15 8.57
CA THR A 75 16.72 7.44 9.24
C THR A 75 15.56 8.43 9.17
N THR A 76 14.44 8.08 8.53
CA THR A 76 13.25 8.95 8.47
C THR A 76 12.64 9.12 9.86
N ASN A 77 12.27 10.36 10.22
CA ASN A 77 11.63 10.65 11.50
C ASN A 77 10.31 9.87 11.62
N LEU A 78 10.05 9.31 12.80
CA LEU A 78 8.82 8.59 13.11
C LEU A 78 7.56 9.43 12.89
N GLU A 79 7.60 10.74 13.15
CA GLU A 79 6.48 11.66 12.89
C GLU A 79 6.16 11.73 11.39
N ASP A 80 7.19 11.86 10.54
CA ASP A 80 7.01 11.91 9.08
C ASP A 80 6.48 10.58 8.54
N ALA A 81 7.01 9.46 9.04
CA ALA A 81 6.50 8.14 8.70
C ALA A 81 5.03 7.95 9.16
N ALA A 82 4.68 8.46 10.34
CA ALA A 82 3.30 8.44 10.84
C ALA A 82 2.38 9.31 9.98
N ARG A 83 2.82 10.51 9.59
CA ARG A 83 2.08 11.40 8.68
C ARG A 83 1.80 10.71 7.34
N LEU A 84 2.82 10.09 6.73
CA LEU A 84 2.64 9.31 5.50
C LEU A 84 1.63 8.16 5.67
N LEU A 85 1.67 7.44 6.80
CA LEU A 85 0.71 6.37 7.10
C LEU A 85 -0.73 6.88 7.34
N LEU A 86 -0.92 8.15 7.68
CA LEU A 86 -2.23 8.77 7.93
C LEU A 86 -2.80 9.45 6.68
N GLU A 87 -1.97 10.13 5.92
CA GLU A 87 -2.36 10.90 4.72
C GLU A 87 -2.53 10.02 3.49
N THR A 88 -1.90 8.83 3.48
CA THR A 88 -1.99 7.90 2.36
C THR A 88 -2.91 6.73 2.66
N LYS A 89 -3.34 6.01 1.61
CA LYS A 89 -4.08 4.75 1.75
C LYS A 89 -3.18 3.58 2.20
N TYR A 90 -1.87 3.80 2.34
CA TYR A 90 -0.93 2.73 2.66
C TYR A 90 -1.01 2.35 4.13
N ARG A 91 -1.29 1.08 4.40
CA ARG A 91 -1.36 0.54 5.78
C ARG A 91 0.02 0.27 6.38
N ARG A 92 1.05 0.22 5.52
CA ARG A 92 2.42 -0.18 5.82
C ARG A 92 3.35 0.61 4.89
N LEU A 93 4.53 0.96 5.37
CA LEU A 93 5.60 1.54 4.55
C LEU A 93 6.83 0.62 4.61
N PRO A 94 7.39 0.20 3.48
CA PRO A 94 8.70 -0.42 3.45
C PRO A 94 9.76 0.60 3.91
N VAL A 95 10.71 0.12 4.71
CA VAL A 95 11.86 0.88 5.18
C VAL A 95 13.08 0.41 4.41
N VAL A 96 13.80 1.32 3.78
CA VAL A 96 14.99 1.01 2.97
C VAL A 96 16.27 1.68 3.50
N ASP A 97 17.41 1.03 3.32
CA ASP A 97 18.74 1.60 3.58
C ASP A 97 19.12 2.64 2.53
N SER A 98 20.34 3.20 2.57
CA SER A 98 20.85 4.18 1.59
C SER A 98 20.89 3.65 0.16
N ASP A 99 21.19 2.36 -0.02
CA ASP A 99 21.29 1.68 -1.31
C ASP A 99 19.91 1.29 -1.87
N GLY A 100 18.85 1.54 -1.12
CA GLY A 100 17.48 1.23 -1.49
C GLY A 100 17.12 -0.24 -1.23
N LYS A 101 17.90 -0.98 -0.44
CA LYS A 101 17.53 -2.35 -0.04
C LYS A 101 16.51 -2.30 1.07
N LEU A 102 15.55 -3.22 1.03
CA LEU A 102 14.56 -3.39 2.09
C LEU A 102 15.24 -3.84 3.39
N VAL A 103 15.11 -3.03 4.45
CA VAL A 103 15.64 -3.32 5.79
C VAL A 103 14.55 -3.47 6.85
N GLY A 104 13.31 -3.10 6.54
CA GLY A 104 12.21 -3.28 7.48
C GLY A 104 10.85 -2.89 6.93
N ILE A 105 9.83 -3.01 7.77
CA ILE A 105 8.46 -2.55 7.50
C ILE A 105 7.96 -1.80 8.72
N ILE A 106 7.42 -0.61 8.51
CA ILE A 106 6.69 0.14 9.55
C ILE A 106 5.20 0.14 9.25
N THR A 107 4.40 -0.09 10.28
CA THR A 107 2.93 -0.13 10.23
C THR A 107 2.34 0.87 11.20
N ARG A 108 1.06 1.20 11.03
CA ARG A 108 0.31 2.03 12.01
C ARG A 108 0.39 1.46 13.44
N GLY A 109 0.38 0.13 13.59
CA GLY A 109 0.53 -0.52 14.90
C GLY A 109 1.91 -0.29 15.54
N ASN A 110 2.97 -0.18 14.73
CA ASN A 110 4.30 0.16 15.24
C ASN A 110 4.34 1.59 15.78
N VAL A 111 3.71 2.54 15.07
CA VAL A 111 3.60 3.95 15.50
C VAL A 111 2.85 4.05 16.83
N VAL A 112 1.69 3.39 16.95
CA VAL A 112 0.92 3.36 18.22
C VAL A 112 1.74 2.76 19.35
N ARG A 113 2.44 1.64 19.10
CA ARG A 113 3.30 1.00 20.10
C ARG A 113 4.43 1.94 20.55
N ALA A 114 5.06 2.64 19.63
CA ALA A 114 6.12 3.61 19.95
C ALA A 114 5.57 4.77 20.80
N ALA A 115 4.40 5.32 20.45
CA ALA A 115 3.75 6.36 21.23
C ALA A 115 3.44 5.91 22.68
N LEU A 116 2.95 4.68 22.85
CA LEU A 116 2.69 4.10 24.17
C LEU A 116 3.98 3.89 24.98
N GLN A 117 5.07 3.47 24.34
CA GLN A 117 6.38 3.31 25.00
C GLN A 117 6.94 4.65 25.46
N ILE A 118 6.87 5.69 24.61
CA ILE A 118 7.29 7.04 24.96
C ILE A 118 6.46 7.56 26.14
N LYS A 119 5.13 7.40 26.08
CA LYS A 119 4.23 7.83 27.17
C LYS A 119 4.61 7.18 28.51
N ARG A 120 4.84 5.86 28.53
CA ARG A 120 5.27 5.13 29.74
C ARG A 120 6.63 5.62 30.27
N ALA A 121 7.58 5.87 29.38
CA ALA A 121 8.90 6.36 29.77
C ALA A 121 8.85 7.77 30.38
N VAL A 122 7.93 8.62 29.92
CA VAL A 122 7.71 9.98 30.45
C VAL A 122 6.93 9.94 31.77
N GLU A 123 5.96 9.03 31.91
CA GLU A 123 5.10 8.95 33.09
C GLU A 123 5.68 8.10 34.25
N GLY A 124 6.82 7.42 34.05
CA GLY A 124 7.58 6.82 35.15
C GLY A 124 6.83 5.70 35.90
N PHE A 125 6.27 4.74 35.18
CA PHE A 125 5.81 3.46 35.74
C PHE A 125 6.71 2.30 35.31
#